data_AF-A0A2V8C9V5-F1
#
_entry.id   AF-A0A2V8C9V5-F1
#
_cell.length_a   1.000
_cell.length_b   1.000
_cell.length_c   1.000
_cell.angle_alpha   90.00
_cell.angle_beta   90.00
_cell.angle_gamma   90.00
#
_symmetry.space_group_name_H-M   'P 1'
#
loop_
_entity.id
_entity.type
_entity.pdbx_description
1 polymer ?
#
loop_
_entity_poly.entity_id
_entity_poly.type
_entity_poly.pdbx_seq_one_letter_code
_entity_poly.pdbx_strand_id
1 'polypeptide(L)'
;MPRRLRRPDQPEVRALASRCGNPDQLLTEDWRPEIPGLNAPGDYMADYAPNPWKTVKGVIDRVLAGNYDHFYPLTSGQNAAGTKATEH
;
A
#
# COMPACT_ATOMS: atom_id res chain seq x y z
N MET A 1 -8.40 -30.20 -1.87
CA MET A 1 -8.78 -29.10 -0.95
C MET A 1 -8.54 -27.78 -1.65
N PRO A 2 -9.55 -26.92 -1.86
CA PRO A 2 -9.31 -25.58 -2.41
C PRO A 2 -8.73 -24.70 -1.29
N ARG A 3 -7.54 -24.13 -1.52
CA ARG A 3 -6.92 -23.17 -0.58
C ARG A 3 -7.66 -21.84 -0.70
N ARG A 4 -8.59 -21.53 0.21
CA ARG A 4 -9.12 -20.16 0.34
C ARG A 4 -7.99 -19.26 0.84
N LEU A 5 -7.62 -18.25 0.04
CA LEU A 5 -6.81 -17.12 0.52
C LEU A 5 -7.67 -16.33 1.50
N ARG A 6 -7.30 -16.32 2.80
CA ARG A 6 -7.97 -15.49 3.80
C ARG A 6 -7.52 -14.05 3.62
N ARG A 7 -8.50 -13.14 3.49
CA ARG A 7 -8.24 -11.72 3.31
C ARG A 7 -8.06 -11.03 4.67
N PRO A 8 -7.29 -9.93 4.74
CA PRO A 8 -7.04 -9.20 5.99
C PRO A 8 -8.31 -8.66 6.67
N ASP A 9 -9.36 -8.36 5.90
CA ASP A 9 -10.64 -7.82 6.40
C ASP A 9 -11.53 -8.88 7.10
N GLN A 10 -11.20 -10.17 6.99
CA GLN A 10 -12.03 -11.22 7.57
C GLN A 10 -11.99 -11.18 9.11
N PRO A 11 -13.14 -11.33 9.80
CA PRO A 11 -13.22 -11.19 11.26
C PRO A 11 -12.35 -12.20 12.00
N GLU A 12 -12.19 -13.41 11.48
CA GLU A 12 -11.30 -14.44 12.03
C GLU A 12 -9.83 -14.02 11.98
N VAL A 13 -9.41 -13.35 10.90
CA VAL A 13 -8.03 -12.87 10.71
C VAL A 13 -7.78 -11.68 11.62
N ARG A 14 -8.73 -10.75 11.74
CA ARG A 14 -8.65 -9.64 12.69
C ARG A 14 -8.58 -10.12 14.13
N ALA A 15 -9.39 -11.11 14.51
CA ALA A 15 -9.36 -11.70 15.85
C ALA A 15 -8.01 -12.36 16.19
N LEU A 16 -7.35 -12.95 15.19
CA LEU A 16 -5.99 -13.49 15.34
C LEU A 16 -4.97 -12.35 15.48
N ALA A 17 -5.04 -11.33 14.63
CA ALA A 17 -4.12 -10.17 14.68
C ALA A 17 -4.25 -9.38 16.00
N SER A 18 -5.45 -9.28 16.58
CA SER A 18 -5.68 -8.66 17.89
C SER A 18 -4.93 -9.32 19.04
N ARG A 19 -4.48 -10.57 18.89
CA ARG A 19 -3.61 -11.24 19.88
C ARG A 19 -2.16 -10.77 19.81
N CYS A 20 -1.75 -10.23 18.67
CA CYS A 20 -0.37 -9.83 18.39
C CYS A 20 -0.16 -8.31 18.45
N GLY A 21 -1.24 -7.53 18.57
CA GLY A 21 -1.18 -6.07 18.61
C GLY A 21 -2.43 -5.42 18.03
N ASN A 22 -2.33 -4.15 17.62
CA ASN A 22 -3.44 -3.48 16.95
C ASN A 22 -3.65 -4.09 15.54
N PRO A 23 -4.79 -4.76 15.27
CA PRO A 23 -5.03 -5.38 13.97
C PRO A 23 -5.01 -4.36 12.83
N ASP A 24 -5.36 -3.09 13.08
CA ASP A 24 -5.38 -2.07 12.04
C ASP A 24 -3.97 -1.68 11.59
N GLN A 25 -2.97 -1.78 12.47
CA GLN A 25 -1.57 -1.57 12.11
C GLN A 25 -0.95 -2.82 11.49
N LEU A 26 -1.23 -3.99 12.06
CA LEU A 26 -0.64 -5.26 11.63
C LEU A 26 -1.16 -5.76 10.29
N LEU A 27 -2.40 -5.42 9.94
CA LEU A 27 -3.05 -5.84 8.70
C LEU A 27 -3.07 -4.73 7.64
N THR A 28 -2.42 -3.60 7.91
CA THR A 28 -2.23 -2.55 6.90
C THR A 28 -1.36 -3.09 5.77
N GLU A 29 -1.79 -2.87 4.53
CA GLU A 29 -0.97 -3.14 3.35
C GLU A 29 0.23 -2.18 3.36
N ASP A 30 1.43 -2.72 3.61
CA ASP A 30 2.66 -1.93 3.69
C ASP A 30 3.00 -1.31 2.33
N TRP A 31 2.92 -2.08 1.24
CA TRP A 31 3.13 -1.53 -0.10
C TRP A 31 2.50 -2.37 -1.20
N ARG A 32 1.99 -1.68 -2.23
CA ARG A 32 1.55 -2.28 -3.49
C ARG A 32 2.12 -1.48 -4.65
N PRO A 33 2.72 -2.14 -5.67
CA PRO A 33 3.23 -1.42 -6.84
C PRO A 33 2.09 -0.72 -7.57
N GLU A 34 2.33 0.51 -7.97
CA GLU A 34 1.46 1.27 -8.87
C GLU A 34 1.57 0.69 -10.29
N ILE A 35 0.45 0.20 -10.80
CA ILE A 35 0.32 -0.41 -12.12
C ILE A 35 -0.66 0.47 -12.91
N PRO A 36 -0.18 1.16 -13.98
CA PRO A 36 -1.03 1.93 -14.87
C PRO A 36 -2.20 1.12 -15.40
N GLY A 37 -3.40 1.70 -15.33
CA GLY A 37 -4.64 1.06 -15.80
C GLY A 37 -5.19 -0.04 -14.89
N LEU A 38 -4.59 -0.28 -13.72
CA LEU A 38 -5.08 -1.24 -12.72
C LEU A 38 -5.38 -0.57 -11.37
N ASN A 39 -4.35 -0.10 -10.67
CA ASN A 39 -4.46 0.59 -9.38
C ASN A 39 -3.83 2.00 -9.41
N ALA A 40 -3.32 2.42 -10.56
CA ALA A 40 -2.82 3.76 -10.82
C ALA A 40 -3.40 4.32 -12.13
N PRO A 41 -3.48 5.65 -12.29
CA PRO A 41 -3.90 6.26 -13.55
C PRO A 41 -3.04 5.81 -14.74
N GLY A 42 -3.66 5.63 -15.90
CA GLY A 42 -3.02 5.21 -17.15
C GLY A 42 -3.80 4.10 -17.87
N ASP A 43 -3.25 3.58 -18.96
CA ASP A 43 -3.80 2.46 -19.71
C ASP A 43 -2.92 1.22 -19.55
N TYR A 44 -3.51 0.09 -19.15
CA TYR A 44 -2.73 -1.13 -18.90
C TYR A 44 -2.08 -1.66 -20.18
N MET A 45 -2.79 -1.64 -21.31
CA MET A 45 -2.32 -2.25 -22.56
C MET A 45 -1.29 -1.39 -23.27
N ALA A 46 -1.34 -0.07 -23.12
CA ALA A 46 -0.39 0.86 -23.70
C ALA A 46 0.80 1.17 -22.77
N ASP A 47 0.56 1.37 -21.47
CA ASP A 47 1.56 1.97 -20.57
C ASP A 47 2.29 0.93 -19.69
N TYR A 48 1.70 -0.26 -19.48
CA TYR A 48 2.27 -1.29 -18.62
C TYR A 48 2.59 -2.60 -19.36
N ALA A 49 1.61 -3.21 -20.03
CA ALA A 49 1.71 -4.52 -20.68
C ALA A 49 2.88 -4.64 -21.67
N PRO A 50 3.23 -3.62 -22.49
CA PRO A 50 4.32 -3.74 -23.45
C PRO A 50 5.70 -3.83 -22.79
N ASN A 51 5.86 -3.24 -21.60
CA ASN A 51 7.12 -3.24 -20.87
C ASN A 51 6.91 -3.09 -19.35
N PRO A 52 6.55 -4.17 -18.64
CA PRO A 52 6.33 -4.11 -17.19
C PRO A 52 7.61 -3.82 -16.41
N TRP A 53 8.79 -4.15 -16.97
CA TRP A 53 10.08 -3.88 -16.35
C TRP A 53 10.33 -2.38 -16.18
N LYS A 54 9.83 -1.53 -17.09
CA LYS A 54 9.96 -0.07 -16.98
C LYS A 54 9.35 0.45 -15.66
N THR A 55 8.16 -0.03 -15.31
CA THR A 55 7.45 0.34 -14.09
C THR A 55 8.17 -0.16 -12.85
N VAL A 56 8.59 -1.43 -12.84
CA VAL A 56 9.33 -2.03 -11.72
C VAL A 56 10.68 -1.34 -11.51
N LYS A 57 11.43 -1.08 -12.58
CA LYS A 57 12.71 -0.39 -12.51
C LYS A 57 12.55 1.03 -11.97
N GLY A 58 11.51 1.76 -12.37
CA GLY A 58 11.23 3.10 -11.84
C GLY A 58 10.98 3.10 -10.32
N VAL A 59 10.33 2.07 -9.79
CA VAL A 59 10.20 1.88 -8.33
C VAL A 59 11.56 1.60 -7.70
N ILE A 60 12.34 0.67 -8.26
CA ILE A 60 13.67 0.31 -7.73
C ILE A 60 14.59 1.54 -7.71
N ASP A 61 14.61 2.33 -8.78
CA ASP A 61 15.44 3.54 -8.88
C ASP A 61 15.04 4.56 -7.80
N ARG A 62 13.74 4.73 -7.51
CA ARG A 62 13.26 5.59 -6.40
C ARG A 62 13.70 5.08 -5.04
N VAL A 63 13.58 3.77 -4.81
CA VAL A 63 14.02 3.11 -3.56
C VAL A 63 15.53 3.29 -3.36
N LEU A 64 16.33 3.07 -4.40
CA LEU A 64 17.79 3.25 -4.35
C LEU A 64 18.20 4.71 -4.16
N ALA A 65 17.38 5.66 -4.64
CA ALA A 65 17.55 7.09 -4.38
C ALA A 65 17.14 7.50 -2.95
N GLY A 66 16.70 6.56 -2.12
CA GLY A 66 16.28 6.78 -0.73
C GLY A 66 14.84 7.28 -0.59
N ASN A 67 14.03 7.22 -1.66
CA ASN A 67 12.64 7.63 -1.61
C ASN A 67 11.72 6.44 -1.30
N TYR A 68 11.35 6.32 -0.03
CA TYR A 68 10.49 5.26 0.50
C TYR A 68 9.07 5.79 0.74
N ASP A 69 8.41 6.27 -0.32
CA ASP A 69 7.08 6.90 -0.25
C ASP A 69 6.00 6.03 0.42
N HIS A 70 6.24 4.71 0.50
CA HIS A 70 5.23 3.75 0.93
C HIS A 70 5.67 2.82 2.07
N PHE A 71 6.94 2.78 2.47
CA PHE A 71 7.34 1.87 3.55
C PHE A 71 6.96 2.44 4.91
N TYR A 72 6.34 1.62 5.74
CA TYR A 72 6.04 1.99 7.11
C TYR A 72 7.32 2.01 7.98
N PRO A 73 7.44 2.93 8.96
CA PRO A 73 6.55 4.06 9.18
C PRO A 73 6.67 5.08 8.06
N LEU A 74 5.50 5.53 7.57
CA LEU A 74 5.39 6.76 6.78
C LEU A 74 6.31 7.78 7.43
N THR A 75 7.32 8.27 6.69
CA THR A 75 8.24 9.30 7.19
C THR A 75 7.40 10.37 7.87
N SER A 76 7.60 10.51 9.17
CA SER A 76 6.79 11.32 10.07
C SER A 76 6.90 12.79 9.65
N GLY A 77 6.01 13.23 8.76
CA GLY A 77 6.11 14.56 8.18
C GLY A 77 4.94 15.06 7.33
N GLN A 78 4.00 14.23 6.87
CA GLN A 78 2.96 14.72 5.94
C GLN A 78 1.49 14.51 6.36
N ASN A 79 1.21 13.90 7.51
CA ASN A 79 -0.16 13.81 8.05
C ASN A 79 -0.29 14.57 9.38
N ALA A 80 0.04 15.87 9.38
CA ALA A 80 -0.31 16.81 10.46
C ALA A 80 -0.97 18.10 9.92
N ALA A 81 -1.52 18.06 8.71
CA ALA A 81 -2.24 19.17 8.10
C ALA A 81 -3.61 18.68 7.60
N GLY A 82 -4.49 18.34 8.54
CA GLY A 82 -5.78 17.75 8.16
C GLY A 82 -6.86 17.66 9.23
N THR A 83 -6.71 18.30 10.39
CA THR A 83 -7.85 18.48 11.31
C THR A 83 -7.86 19.93 11.75
N LYS A 84 -8.43 20.79 10.91
CA LYS A 84 -8.83 22.12 11.37
C LYS A 84 -9.89 21.93 12.44
N ALA A 85 -9.57 22.36 13.65
CA ALA A 85 -10.54 22.61 14.70
C ALA A 85 -11.51 23.69 14.22
N THR A 86 -12.80 23.37 14.17
CA THR A 86 -13.89 24.34 14.16
C THR A 86 -15.10 23.61 14.72
N GLU A 87 -15.48 23.95 15.95
CA GLU A 87 -16.86 24.27 16.32
C GLU A 87 -16.88 24.87 17.73
N HIS A 88 -17.92 25.69 17.94
CA HIS A 88 -18.11 26.76 18.93
C HIS A 88 -18.20 26.33 20.39
#